data_AF-A0A6B2UF98-F1
#
_entry.id   AF-A0A6B2UF98-F1
#
_cell.length_a   1.000
_cell.length_b   1.000
_cell.length_c   1.000
_cell.angle_alpha   90.00
_cell.angle_beta   90.00
_cell.angle_gamma   90.00
#
_symmetry.space_group_name_H-M   'P 1'
#
loop_
_entity.id
_entity.type
_entity.pdbx_description
1 polymer ?
#
loop_
_entity_poly.entity_id
_entity_poly.type
_entity_poly.pdbx_seq_one_letter_code
_entity_poly.pdbx_strand_id
1 'polypeptide(L)'
;MSGTTGSISLAGPDAEFKILCDDDGAGTVAFVRRYTTSPAGTVTVTDTGLDGTTPYTVTGTVAVCTTSDAEPGELTAHGEQDTAWALADHAGTVSVTLVVYAGTVTATTAEGALTVPAGGTLTWSASAGTGGVLAGALDLAGAAGASWHVIWTTRP
;
A
#
# COMPACT_ATOMS: atom_id res chain seq x y z
N MET A 1 -13.83 -41.02 -1.03
CA MET A 1 -14.68 -39.86 -0.73
C MET A 1 -14.51 -38.86 -1.86
N SER A 2 -15.43 -38.84 -2.81
CA SER A 2 -15.48 -37.84 -3.88
C SER A 2 -16.59 -36.87 -3.50
N GLY A 3 -16.21 -35.69 -3.03
CA GLY A 3 -17.16 -34.62 -2.72
C GLY A 3 -17.54 -33.93 -4.02
N THR A 4 -18.80 -34.08 -4.43
CA THR A 4 -19.38 -33.26 -5.49
C THR A 4 -19.65 -31.87 -4.90
N THR A 5 -18.71 -30.94 -5.06
CA THR A 5 -19.00 -29.50 -4.92
C THR A 5 -19.78 -29.06 -6.15
N GLY A 6 -21.09 -29.32 -6.16
CA GLY A 6 -22.01 -28.68 -7.08
C GLY A 6 -22.44 -27.33 -6.49
N SER A 7 -22.18 -26.24 -7.19
CA SER A 7 -22.86 -24.97 -6.93
C SER A 7 -24.35 -25.15 -7.26
N ILE A 8 -25.19 -25.21 -6.24
CA ILE A 8 -26.64 -25.10 -6.40
C ILE A 8 -26.98 -23.67 -6.79
N SER A 9 -27.24 -23.42 -8.07
CA SER A 9 -27.92 -22.21 -8.53
C SER A 9 -29.38 -22.28 -8.05
N LEU A 10 -29.62 -21.97 -6.78
CA LEU A 10 -30.97 -21.67 -6.31
C LEU A 10 -31.49 -20.47 -7.12
N ALA A 11 -32.75 -20.49 -7.53
CA ALA A 11 -33.41 -19.42 -8.30
C ALA A 11 -33.66 -18.15 -7.45
N GLY A 12 -32.69 -17.76 -6.63
CA GLY A 12 -32.67 -16.49 -5.90
C GLY A 12 -32.02 -15.39 -6.73
N PRO A 13 -32.28 -14.12 -6.40
CA PRO A 13 -31.56 -13.02 -7.01
C PRO A 13 -30.06 -13.12 -6.67
N ASP A 14 -29.21 -12.87 -7.67
CA ASP A 14 -27.76 -12.73 -7.47
C ASP A 14 -27.45 -11.31 -6.99
N ALA A 15 -26.42 -11.15 -6.15
CA ALA A 15 -26.08 -9.85 -5.59
C ALA A 15 -24.56 -9.61 -5.57
N GLU A 16 -24.14 -8.56 -6.26
CA GLU A 16 -22.75 -8.12 -6.33
C GLU A 16 -22.58 -6.76 -5.66
N PHE A 17 -21.50 -6.62 -4.89
CA PHE A 17 -21.18 -5.37 -4.20
C PHE A 17 -19.98 -4.70 -4.85
N LYS A 18 -20.06 -3.38 -5.02
CA LYS A 18 -18.95 -2.57 -5.52
C LYS A 18 -18.83 -1.28 -4.73
N ILE A 19 -17.61 -0.95 -4.34
CA ILE A 19 -17.29 0.38 -3.83
C ILE A 19 -17.22 1.33 -5.01
N LEU A 20 -17.98 2.41 -4.93
CA LEU A 20 -18.07 3.46 -5.94
C LEU A 20 -17.89 4.81 -5.29
N CYS A 21 -17.62 5.81 -6.12
CA CYS A 21 -17.40 7.17 -5.70
C CYS A 21 -18.44 8.07 -6.37
N ASP A 22 -19.06 8.94 -5.59
CA ASP A 22 -19.99 9.95 -6.05
C ASP A 22 -19.29 11.32 -6.03
N ASP A 23 -19.24 11.99 -7.18
CA ASP A 23 -18.68 13.33 -7.34
C ASP A 23 -19.79 14.35 -7.58
N ASP A 24 -20.11 15.13 -6.54
CA ASP A 24 -21.14 16.18 -6.56
C ASP A 24 -20.59 17.56 -6.99
N GLY A 25 -19.32 17.64 -7.37
CA GLY A 25 -18.62 18.88 -7.70
C GLY A 25 -18.07 19.65 -6.49
N ALA A 26 -18.42 19.26 -5.26
CA ALA A 26 -17.81 19.76 -4.01
C ALA A 26 -16.77 18.78 -3.45
N GLY A 27 -16.87 17.50 -3.80
CA GLY A 27 -15.86 16.49 -3.50
C GLY A 27 -16.33 15.10 -3.90
N THR A 28 -15.45 14.12 -3.71
CA THR A 28 -15.76 12.71 -3.99
C THR A 28 -16.04 11.95 -2.69
N VAL A 29 -17.21 11.32 -2.59
CA VAL A 29 -17.62 10.51 -1.44
C VAL A 29 -17.73 9.05 -1.84
N ALA A 30 -17.03 8.16 -1.12
CA ALA A 30 -17.10 6.72 -1.36
C ALA A 30 -18.33 6.10 -0.68
N PHE A 31 -18.97 5.17 -1.37
CA PHE A 31 -20.15 4.43 -0.92
C PHE A 31 -20.16 3.00 -1.49
N VAL A 32 -21.07 2.15 -1.00
CA VAL A 32 -21.25 0.78 -1.49
C VAL A 32 -22.52 0.71 -2.32
N ARG A 33 -22.42 0.23 -3.57
CA ARG A 33 -23.55 -0.13 -4.41
C ARG A 33 -23.70 -1.65 -4.46
N ARG A 34 -24.87 -2.14 -4.06
CA ARG A 34 -25.30 -3.51 -4.31
C ARG A 34 -26.10 -3.58 -5.60
N TYR A 35 -25.61 -4.32 -6.58
CA TYR A 35 -26.38 -4.75 -7.74
C TYR A 35 -27.17 -6.00 -7.36
N THR A 36 -28.40 -6.12 -7.84
CA THR A 36 -29.22 -7.30 -7.59
C THR A 36 -29.88 -7.72 -8.90
N THR A 37 -29.53 -8.90 -9.37
CA THR A 37 -30.01 -9.44 -10.64
C THR A 37 -31.10 -10.49 -10.37
N SER A 38 -32.32 -10.24 -10.84
CA SER A 38 -33.41 -11.20 -10.74
C SER A 38 -33.18 -12.42 -11.65
N PRO A 39 -33.85 -13.56 -11.41
CA PRO A 39 -33.80 -14.70 -12.33
C PRO A 39 -34.27 -14.38 -13.76
N ALA A 40 -35.03 -13.30 -13.95
CA ALA A 40 -35.45 -12.81 -15.27
C ALA A 40 -34.44 -11.83 -15.90
N GLY A 41 -33.30 -11.57 -15.26
CA GLY A 41 -32.25 -10.67 -15.73
C GLY A 41 -32.46 -9.19 -15.39
N THR A 42 -33.44 -8.84 -14.56
CA THR A 42 -33.66 -7.45 -14.13
C THR A 42 -32.61 -7.06 -13.10
N VAL A 43 -31.85 -5.99 -13.36
CA VAL A 43 -30.88 -5.44 -12.42
C VAL A 43 -31.49 -4.28 -11.64
N THR A 44 -31.40 -4.32 -10.32
CA THR A 44 -31.71 -3.21 -9.41
C THR A 44 -30.47 -2.83 -8.60
N VAL A 45 -30.48 -1.62 -8.04
CA VAL A 45 -29.38 -1.12 -7.20
C VAL A 45 -29.88 -0.70 -5.82
N THR A 46 -29.05 -0.90 -4.81
CA THR A 46 -29.22 -0.33 -3.46
C THR A 46 -27.91 0.30 -3.04
N ASP A 47 -27.96 1.57 -2.66
CA ASP A 47 -26.78 2.34 -2.26
C ASP A 47 -26.76 2.53 -0.75
N THR A 48 -25.62 2.23 -0.14
CA THR A 48 -25.38 2.41 1.30
C THR A 48 -24.01 3.07 1.54
N GLY A 49 -23.82 3.62 2.73
CA GLY A 49 -22.51 4.06 3.18
C GLY A 49 -21.51 2.90 3.25
N LEU A 50 -20.25 3.20 3.57
CA LEU A 50 -19.19 2.18 3.68
C LEU A 50 -19.43 1.14 4.79
N ASP A 51 -20.38 1.39 5.70
CA ASP A 51 -20.85 0.42 6.69
C ASP A 51 -21.78 -0.66 6.11
N GLY A 52 -22.17 -0.53 4.84
CA GLY A 52 -23.05 -1.46 4.13
C GLY A 52 -24.52 -1.42 4.54
N THR A 53 -24.93 -0.54 5.46
CA THR A 53 -26.28 -0.54 6.07
C THR A 53 -26.97 0.82 6.06
N THR A 54 -26.24 1.92 6.28
CA THR A 54 -26.80 3.27 6.26
C THR A 54 -27.17 3.63 4.82
N PRO A 55 -28.42 4.01 4.50
CA PRO A 55 -28.79 4.38 3.14
C PRO A 55 -27.95 5.54 2.61
N TYR A 56 -27.52 5.44 1.36
CA TYR A 56 -26.77 6.50 0.66
C TYR A 56 -27.57 7.02 -0.53
N THR A 57 -27.66 8.35 -0.65
CA THR A 57 -28.32 9.00 -1.80
C THR A 57 -27.24 9.64 -2.65
N VAL A 58 -27.12 9.17 -3.89
CA VAL A 58 -26.21 9.75 -4.89
C VAL A 58 -26.72 11.15 -5.23
N THR A 59 -25.82 12.14 -5.13
CA THR A 59 -26.08 13.54 -5.45
C THR A 59 -25.32 14.00 -6.70
N GLY A 60 -24.35 13.22 -7.17
CA GLY A 60 -23.47 13.59 -8.27
C GLY A 60 -23.25 12.49 -9.31
N THR A 61 -22.07 12.53 -9.93
CA THR A 61 -21.65 11.55 -10.93
C THR A 61 -21.01 10.34 -10.25
N VAL A 62 -21.58 9.16 -10.46
CA VAL A 62 -21.02 7.91 -9.93
C VAL A 62 -19.95 7.36 -10.86
N ALA A 63 -18.77 7.11 -10.31
CA ALA A 63 -17.65 6.46 -10.99
C ALA A 63 -17.05 5.34 -10.13
N VAL A 64 -16.19 4.52 -10.74
CA VAL A 64 -15.25 3.72 -9.95
C VAL A 64 -14.36 4.68 -9.19
N CYS A 65 -14.21 4.48 -7.89
CA CYS A 65 -13.27 5.27 -7.12
C CYS A 65 -11.89 5.20 -7.76
N THR A 66 -11.36 6.35 -8.17
CA THR A 66 -9.97 6.45 -8.59
C THR A 66 -9.13 6.21 -7.35
N THR A 67 -8.58 5.00 -7.21
CA THR A 67 -7.26 4.91 -6.61
C THR A 67 -6.36 5.77 -7.48
N SER A 68 -5.44 6.52 -6.89
CA SER A 68 -4.46 7.25 -7.69
C SER A 68 -3.73 6.24 -8.58
N ASP A 69 -4.19 6.08 -9.82
CA ASP A 69 -3.55 5.34 -10.91
C ASP A 69 -2.37 6.18 -11.40
N ALA A 70 -1.54 6.63 -10.46
CA ALA A 70 -0.20 7.00 -10.79
C ALA A 70 0.42 5.69 -11.26
N GLU A 71 0.58 5.56 -12.58
CA GLU A 71 1.43 4.54 -13.19
C GLU A 71 2.66 4.37 -12.31
N PRO A 72 3.04 3.13 -11.95
CA PRO A 72 4.20 2.91 -11.09
C PRO A 72 5.38 3.68 -11.68
N GLY A 73 5.80 4.73 -10.97
CA GLY A 73 6.91 5.56 -11.44
C GLY A 73 8.15 4.70 -11.60
N GLU A 74 8.97 5.01 -12.60
CA GLU A 74 10.25 4.32 -12.78
C GLU A 74 11.08 4.44 -11.50
N LEU A 75 11.62 3.31 -11.05
CA LEU A 75 12.49 3.23 -9.89
C LEU A 75 13.90 2.84 -10.33
N THR A 76 14.89 3.57 -9.81
CA THR A 76 16.30 3.19 -9.96
C THR A 76 16.76 2.49 -8.68
N ALA A 77 17.36 1.31 -8.82
CA ALA A 77 17.94 0.57 -7.71
C ALA A 77 19.42 0.92 -7.52
N HIS A 78 19.84 1.02 -6.27
CA HIS A 78 21.20 1.34 -5.85
C HIS A 78 21.63 0.38 -4.73
N GLY A 79 22.93 0.30 -4.48
CA GLY A 79 23.46 -0.46 -3.35
C GLY A 79 24.88 -0.07 -3.02
N GLU A 80 25.19 -0.08 -1.73
CA GLU A 80 26.53 0.19 -1.21
C GLU A 80 26.84 -0.71 -0.01
N GLN A 81 28.10 -1.15 0.07
CA GLN A 81 28.56 -2.07 1.10
C GLN A 81 29.49 -1.34 2.07
N ASP A 82 29.38 -1.67 3.36
CA ASP A 82 30.31 -1.30 4.42
C ASP A 82 30.58 0.22 4.56
N THR A 83 29.68 1.05 4.05
CA THR A 83 29.81 2.52 4.02
C THR A 83 28.63 3.16 4.71
N ALA A 84 28.89 4.15 5.57
CA ALA A 84 27.83 4.87 6.25
C ALA A 84 26.86 5.50 5.24
N TRP A 85 25.56 5.33 5.48
CA TRP A 85 24.52 5.74 4.54
C TRP A 85 23.49 6.59 5.28
N ALA A 86 23.12 7.72 4.70
CA ALA A 86 22.14 8.65 5.26
C ALA A 86 21.07 8.97 4.23
N LEU A 87 19.80 8.97 4.65
CA LEU A 87 18.67 9.34 3.79
C LEU A 87 18.79 10.78 3.29
N ALA A 88 19.38 11.67 4.09
CA ALA A 88 19.58 13.07 3.73
C ALA A 88 20.46 13.28 2.48
N ASP A 89 21.38 12.34 2.20
CA ASP A 89 22.27 12.39 1.05
C ASP A 89 21.61 11.77 -0.21
N HIS A 90 20.46 11.11 -0.06
CA HIS A 90 19.80 10.32 -1.10
C HIS A 90 18.35 10.79 -1.30
N ALA A 91 18.19 12.02 -1.82
CA ALA A 91 16.89 12.56 -2.16
C ALA A 91 16.12 11.65 -3.13
N GLY A 92 14.79 11.60 -3.00
CA GLY A 92 13.93 10.77 -3.86
C GLY A 92 13.91 9.29 -3.48
N THR A 93 14.56 8.88 -2.39
CA THR A 93 14.53 7.50 -1.89
C THR A 93 13.10 7.06 -1.56
N VAL A 94 12.69 5.90 -2.08
CA VAL A 94 11.35 5.31 -1.92
C VAL A 94 11.39 4.13 -0.94
N SER A 95 12.44 3.32 -0.99
CA SER A 95 12.65 2.22 -0.05
C SER A 95 14.12 2.02 0.25
N VAL A 96 14.41 1.49 1.45
CA VAL A 96 15.76 1.16 1.93
C VAL A 96 15.70 -0.20 2.60
N THR A 97 16.65 -1.08 2.30
CA THR A 97 16.84 -2.36 2.97
C THR A 97 18.28 -2.46 3.47
N LEU A 98 18.44 -2.66 4.77
CA LEU A 98 19.70 -2.96 5.42
C LEU A 98 19.81 -4.47 5.62
N VAL A 99 20.96 -5.05 5.25
CA VAL A 99 21.32 -6.44 5.56
C VAL A 99 22.65 -6.45 6.30
N VAL A 100 22.71 -7.06 7.49
CA VAL A 100 23.94 -7.15 8.29
C VAL A 100 24.48 -8.57 8.26
N TYR A 101 25.68 -8.76 7.72
CA TYR A 101 26.33 -10.08 7.63
C TYR A 101 27.18 -10.40 8.87
N ALA A 102 27.92 -9.41 9.38
CA ALA A 102 28.79 -9.56 10.54
C ALA A 102 28.88 -8.25 11.36
N GLY A 103 29.17 -8.37 12.65
CA GLY A 103 29.23 -7.22 13.56
C GLY A 103 27.83 -6.66 13.88
N THR A 104 27.77 -5.35 14.11
CA THR A 104 26.52 -4.62 14.39
C THR A 104 26.45 -3.34 13.58
N VAL A 105 25.25 -2.99 13.12
CA VAL A 105 24.95 -1.69 12.48
C VAL A 105 23.98 -0.93 13.37
N THR A 106 24.21 0.36 13.57
CA THR A 106 23.25 1.25 14.22
C THR A 106 22.40 1.92 13.14
N ALA A 107 21.09 1.71 13.20
CA ALA A 107 20.10 2.44 12.43
C ALA A 107 19.49 3.54 13.31
N THR A 108 19.66 4.80 12.94
CA THR A 108 19.16 5.95 13.68
C THR A 108 17.97 6.56 12.94
N THR A 109 16.81 6.59 13.57
CA THR A 109 15.59 7.21 13.06
C THR A 109 15.16 8.39 13.95
N ALA A 110 14.08 9.08 13.58
CA ALA A 110 13.52 10.17 14.40
C ALA A 110 13.06 9.68 15.80
N GLU A 111 12.73 8.40 15.92
CA GLU A 111 12.30 7.76 17.17
C GLU A 111 13.47 7.31 18.05
N GLY A 112 14.68 7.25 17.50
CA GLY A 112 15.91 6.89 18.21
C GLY A 112 16.82 5.92 17.44
N ALA A 113 17.83 5.40 18.14
CA ALA A 113 18.79 4.46 17.56
C ALA A 113 18.43 3.00 17.88
N LEU A 114 18.52 2.15 16.87
CA LEU A 114 18.36 0.71 16.96
C LEU A 114 19.65 0.01 16.55
N THR A 115 20.15 -0.88 17.41
CA THR A 115 21.31 -1.73 17.09
C THR A 115 20.83 -3.01 16.40
N VAL A 116 21.31 -3.22 15.18
CA VAL A 116 21.01 -4.38 14.34
C VAL A 116 22.19 -5.34 14.37
N PRO A 117 22.04 -6.56 14.92
CA PRO A 117 23.11 -7.55 14.95
C PRO A 117 23.30 -8.26 13.60
N ALA A 118 24.40 -8.99 13.48
CA ALA A 118 24.65 -9.93 12.38
C ALA A 118 23.46 -10.89 12.16
N GLY A 119 23.10 -11.11 10.90
CA GLY A 119 21.90 -11.83 10.48
C GLY A 119 20.63 -10.97 10.48
N GLY A 120 20.69 -9.73 10.98
CA GLY A 120 19.58 -8.79 10.98
C GLY A 120 19.30 -8.23 9.58
N THR A 121 18.02 -7.99 9.30
CA THR A 121 17.56 -7.27 8.10
C THR A 121 16.44 -6.32 8.51
N LEU A 122 16.49 -5.09 8.04
CA LEU A 122 15.45 -4.08 8.24
C LEU A 122 15.11 -3.44 6.92
N THR A 123 13.83 -3.11 6.73
CA THR A 123 13.33 -2.44 5.53
C THR A 123 12.45 -1.27 5.92
N TRP A 124 12.63 -0.15 5.23
CA TRP A 124 11.81 1.05 5.31
C TRP A 124 11.25 1.36 3.93
N SER A 125 10.00 1.79 3.86
CA SER A 125 9.32 2.14 2.62
C SER A 125 8.46 3.39 2.80
N ALA A 126 8.40 4.22 1.77
CA ALA A 126 7.54 5.39 1.73
C ALA A 126 6.07 4.99 1.88
N SER A 127 5.31 5.83 2.58
CA SER A 127 3.85 5.70 2.65
C SER A 127 3.21 6.49 1.51
N ALA A 128 2.01 6.10 1.09
CA ALA A 128 1.26 6.83 0.05
C ALA A 128 0.98 8.30 0.43
N GLY A 129 0.98 8.64 1.73
CA GLY A 129 0.72 9.99 2.24
C GLY A 129 1.88 10.98 2.13
N THR A 130 3.12 10.53 1.88
CA THR A 130 4.32 11.39 1.84
C THR A 130 4.78 11.72 0.41
N GLY A 131 3.87 11.68 -0.57
CA GLY A 131 4.23 11.87 -1.98
C GLY A 131 5.01 10.71 -2.59
N GLY A 132 5.05 9.56 -1.90
CA GLY A 132 5.70 8.34 -2.37
C GLY A 132 7.21 8.30 -2.17
N VAL A 133 7.77 9.20 -1.33
CA VAL A 133 9.19 9.18 -0.94
C VAL A 133 9.33 9.08 0.59
N LEU A 134 10.44 8.51 1.03
CA LEU A 134 10.86 8.49 2.43
C LEU A 134 11.27 9.90 2.85
N ALA A 135 10.87 10.28 4.06
CA ALA A 135 11.18 11.56 4.66
C ALA A 135 11.52 11.37 6.14
N GLY A 136 12.25 12.32 6.71
CA GLY A 136 12.70 12.27 8.10
C GLY A 136 14.15 11.80 8.22
N ALA A 137 14.51 11.30 9.40
CA ALA A 137 15.85 10.81 9.71
C ALA A 137 15.95 9.29 9.49
N LEU A 138 16.96 8.86 8.75
CA LEU A 138 17.41 7.48 8.67
C LEU A 138 18.89 7.47 8.34
N ASP A 139 19.72 7.13 9.32
CA ASP A 139 21.17 7.01 9.18
C ASP A 139 21.61 5.60 9.58
N LEU A 140 22.44 4.98 8.75
CA LEU A 140 22.97 3.62 8.95
C LEU A 140 24.49 3.69 9.08
N ALA A 141 25.01 3.22 10.21
CA ALA A 141 26.44 3.20 10.49
C ALA A 141 26.87 1.86 11.09
N GLY A 142 27.80 1.16 10.43
CA GLY A 142 28.43 -0.04 10.95
C GLY A 142 29.43 0.26 12.06
N ALA A 143 29.47 -0.59 13.08
CA ALA A 143 30.57 -0.59 14.03
C ALA A 143 31.89 -1.01 13.35
N ALA A 144 33.04 -0.70 13.96
CA ALA A 144 34.33 -1.09 13.41
C ALA A 144 34.41 -2.61 13.18
N GLY A 145 34.74 -3.01 11.95
CA GLY A 145 34.82 -4.43 11.56
C GLY A 145 33.48 -5.11 11.27
N ALA A 146 32.36 -4.36 11.24
CA ALA A 146 31.10 -4.88 10.73
C ALA A 146 31.14 -5.10 9.21
N SER A 147 30.36 -6.06 8.72
CA SER A 147 30.09 -6.24 7.29
C SER A 147 28.60 -6.25 7.03
N TRP A 148 28.14 -5.41 6.09
CA TRP A 148 26.74 -5.11 5.85
C TRP A 148 26.54 -4.43 4.49
N HIS A 149 25.30 -4.43 4.01
CA HIS A 149 24.91 -3.83 2.73
C HIS A 149 23.63 -3.02 2.94
N VAL A 150 23.56 -1.83 2.35
CA VAL A 150 22.31 -1.08 2.15
C VAL A 150 21.92 -1.09 0.67
N ILE A 151 20.69 -1.49 0.38
CA ILE A 151 20.09 -1.48 -0.95
C ILE A 151 18.91 -0.51 -0.89
N TRP A 152 18.83 0.44 -1.81
CA TRP A 152 17.72 1.39 -1.82
C TRP A 152 17.21 1.63 -3.24
N THR A 153 16.00 2.17 -3.33
CA THR A 153 15.42 2.62 -4.60
C THR A 153 15.14 4.10 -4.54
N THR A 154 15.34 4.80 -5.66
CA THR A 154 14.97 6.21 -5.81
C THR A 154 14.00 6.36 -6.97
N ARG A 155 13.15 7.38 -6.87
CA ARG A 155 12.44 7.94 -8.02
C ARG A 155 13.26 9.09 -8.61
N PRO A 156 13.35 9.25 -9.95
CA PRO A 156 13.98 10.41 -10.56
C PRO A 156 13.30 11.73 -10.19
#